data_AF-F5VX83-F1
#
_entry.id   AF-F5VX83-F1
#
_cell.length_a   1.000
_cell.length_b   1.000
_cell.length_c   1.000
_cell.angle_alpha   90.00
_cell.angle_beta   90.00
_cell.angle_gamma   90.00
#
_symmetry.space_group_name_H-M   'P 1'
#
loop_
_entity.id
_entity.type
_entity.pdbx_description
1 polymer ?
#
loop_
_entity_poly.entity_id
_entity_poly.type
_entity_poly.pdbx_seq_one_letter_code
_entity_poly.pdbx_strand_id
1 'polypeptide(L)'
;MSKIIGIDLGTTNSAVAVLEGTESKIIANPEGNRTTPSVVSFKNGEIIVGDAAKRQAVTNPDTVISIKSKMGTSEKVSANGKEYTPQEISAMILQYLKGYAEDYLGEKVTKAVITVPAYFNDAQRQATKDAGKIAGLEVERIVNEPTAAALAYGLDKTDKEEKSWYLTLVVVHSTYLSLNWVTVSLMYWRLQGITNSVATTLTKKSSIT
;
A
#
# COMPACT_ATOMS: atom_id res chain seq x y z
N MET A 1 25.53 -7.43 1.43
CA MET A 1 24.35 -7.55 2.33
C MET A 1 23.15 -7.20 1.47
N SER A 2 22.14 -8.07 1.33
CA SER A 2 20.99 -7.77 0.45
C SER A 2 20.35 -6.47 0.93
N LYS A 3 20.18 -5.50 0.03
CA LYS A 3 19.41 -4.29 0.34
C LYS A 3 17.97 -4.66 0.67
N ILE A 4 17.38 -3.90 1.58
CA ILE A 4 15.97 -4.01 1.98
C ILE A 4 15.22 -2.94 1.20
N ILE A 5 14.14 -3.33 0.52
CA ILE A 5 13.23 -2.39 -0.14
C ILE A 5 12.00 -2.11 0.72
N GLY A 6 11.49 -0.88 0.65
CA GLY A 6 10.19 -0.52 1.19
C GLY A 6 9.13 -0.63 0.10
N ILE A 7 8.06 -1.37 0.35
CA ILE A 7 6.96 -1.54 -0.60
C ILE A 7 5.69 -0.96 0.01
N ASP A 8 5.10 -0.01 -0.72
CA ASP A 8 3.73 0.40 -0.49
C ASP A 8 2.80 -0.42 -1.39
N LEU A 9 2.18 -1.46 -0.84
CA LEU A 9 1.28 -2.33 -1.59
C LEU A 9 -0.12 -1.75 -1.54
N GLY A 10 -0.51 -0.76 -2.35
CA GLY A 10 -1.84 -0.16 -2.25
C GLY A 10 -2.94 -0.93 -2.99
N THR A 11 -4.21 -0.61 -2.69
CA THR A 11 -5.38 -1.24 -3.35
C THR A 11 -5.45 -0.88 -4.84
N THR A 12 -5.11 0.36 -5.18
CA THR A 12 -5.19 0.88 -6.57
C THR A 12 -3.84 0.96 -7.23
N ASN A 13 -2.83 1.46 -6.53
CA ASN A 13 -1.47 1.56 -7.01
C ASN A 13 -0.53 1.11 -5.89
N SER A 14 0.63 0.62 -6.29
CA SER A 14 1.72 0.25 -5.41
C SER A 14 2.98 1.03 -5.78
N ALA A 15 3.91 1.16 -4.83
CA ALA A 15 5.20 1.80 -5.06
C ALA A 15 6.30 1.01 -4.36
N VAL A 16 7.52 1.16 -4.85
CA VAL A 16 8.71 0.60 -4.19
C VAL A 16 9.76 1.70 -4.04
N ALA A 17 10.39 1.70 -2.88
CA ALA A 17 11.44 2.64 -2.52
C ALA A 17 12.64 1.88 -1.95
N VAL A 18 13.80 2.50 -2.08
CA VAL A 18 15.05 2.05 -1.45
C VAL A 18 15.62 3.19 -0.62
N LEU A 19 16.33 2.84 0.45
CA LEU A 19 17.13 3.80 1.21
C LEU A 19 18.56 3.79 0.65
N GLU A 20 19.00 4.92 0.10
CA GLU A 20 20.36 5.14 -0.38
C GLU A 20 21.03 6.16 0.55
N GLY A 21 21.88 5.69 1.45
CA GLY A 21 22.44 6.53 2.51
C GLY A 21 21.36 6.94 3.51
N THR A 22 21.09 8.25 3.60
CA THR A 22 20.02 8.81 4.43
C THR A 22 18.77 9.17 3.63
N GLU A 23 18.83 9.11 2.29
CA GLU A 23 17.74 9.54 1.43
C GLU A 23 16.88 8.35 0.99
N SER A 24 15.57 8.49 1.13
CA SER A 24 14.62 7.53 0.57
C SER A 24 14.33 7.89 -0.89
N LYS A 25 14.55 6.95 -1.80
CA LYS A 25 14.32 7.12 -3.23
C LYS A 25 13.24 6.17 -3.73
N ILE A 26 12.21 6.70 -4.38
CA ILE A 26 11.19 5.91 -5.06
C ILE A 26 11.75 5.45 -6.40
N ILE A 27 11.67 4.15 -6.67
CA ILE A 27 12.12 3.54 -7.92
C ILE A 27 11.00 3.66 -8.95
N ALA A 28 11.33 4.19 -10.13
CA ALA A 28 10.38 4.25 -11.23
C ALA A 28 10.16 2.86 -11.83
N ASN A 29 8.93 2.57 -12.23
CA ASN A 29 8.60 1.37 -12.97
C ASN A 29 9.14 1.45 -14.42
N PRO A 30 9.07 0.35 -15.20
CA PRO A 30 9.52 0.34 -16.59
C PRO A 30 8.86 1.40 -17.50
N GLU A 31 7.67 1.88 -17.13
CA GLU A 31 6.94 2.96 -17.79
C GLU A 31 7.38 4.37 -17.37
N GLY A 32 8.34 4.50 -16.44
CA GLY A 32 8.84 5.77 -15.91
C GLY A 32 8.00 6.38 -14.80
N ASN A 33 6.94 5.70 -14.35
CA ASN A 33 6.05 6.16 -13.28
C ASN A 33 6.60 5.78 -11.91
N ARG A 34 6.37 6.64 -10.91
CA ARG A 34 6.73 6.36 -9.50
C ARG A 34 5.75 5.45 -8.77
N THR A 35 4.61 5.16 -9.40
CA THR A 35 3.59 4.25 -8.88
C THR A 35 3.16 3.31 -9.99
N THR A 36 2.88 2.07 -9.62
CA THR A 36 2.47 0.99 -10.51
C THR A 36 1.04 0.60 -10.18
N PRO A 37 0.11 0.54 -11.13
CA PRO A 37 -1.24 0.05 -10.86
C PRO A 37 -1.25 -1.37 -10.25
N SER A 38 -2.03 -1.58 -9.19
CA SER A 38 -2.21 -2.88 -8.53
C SER A 38 -3.19 -3.76 -9.32
N VAL A 39 -2.83 -4.08 -10.56
CA VAL A 39 -3.65 -4.80 -11.53
C VAL A 39 -2.85 -5.94 -12.12
N VAL A 40 -3.46 -7.12 -12.21
CA VAL A 40 -2.88 -8.32 -12.83
C VAL A 40 -3.80 -8.78 -13.95
N SER A 41 -3.27 -8.98 -15.14
CA SER A 41 -4.02 -9.46 -16.31
C SER A 41 -3.34 -10.72 -16.85
N PHE A 42 -4.13 -11.75 -17.14
CA PHE A 42 -3.64 -12.99 -17.71
C PHE A 42 -3.99 -13.05 -19.19
N LYS A 43 -3.00 -13.28 -20.06
CA LYS A 43 -3.22 -13.33 -21.49
C LYS A 43 -2.23 -14.26 -22.17
N ASN A 44 -2.72 -15.20 -22.99
CA ASN A 44 -1.87 -16.14 -23.75
C ASN A 44 -0.86 -16.92 -22.89
N GLY A 45 -1.19 -17.21 -21.63
CA GLY A 45 -0.29 -17.87 -20.69
C GLY A 45 0.73 -16.95 -20.01
N GLU A 46 0.75 -15.66 -20.35
CA GLU A 46 1.59 -14.65 -19.70
C GLU A 46 0.83 -13.93 -18.59
N ILE A 47 1.58 -13.55 -17.55
CA ILE A 47 1.09 -12.70 -16.47
C ILE A 47 1.60 -11.29 -16.73
N ILE A 48 0.67 -10.36 -16.90
CA ILE A 48 0.93 -8.94 -17.14
C ILE A 48 0.53 -8.19 -15.86
N VAL A 49 1.39 -7.30 -15.38
CA VAL A 49 1.14 -6.51 -14.16
C VAL A 49 1.32 -5.03 -14.46
N GLY A 50 0.63 -4.16 -13.71
CA GLY A 50 0.86 -2.72 -13.76
C GLY A 50 0.09 -2.01 -14.88
N ASP A 51 0.76 -1.04 -15.52
CA ASP A 51 0.15 -0.18 -16.54
C ASP A 51 -0.37 -0.98 -17.75
N ALA A 52 0.42 -1.95 -18.21
CA ALA A 52 0.04 -2.84 -19.31
C ALA A 52 -1.21 -3.68 -18.99
N ALA A 53 -1.36 -4.13 -17.74
CA ALA A 53 -2.52 -4.87 -17.28
C ALA A 53 -3.76 -3.97 -17.16
N LYS A 54 -3.59 -2.76 -16.60
CA LYS A 54 -4.65 -1.77 -16.45
C LYS A 54 -5.28 -1.37 -17.79
N ARG A 55 -4.48 -1.22 -18.86
CA ARG A 55 -4.98 -0.91 -20.22
C ARG A 55 -5.92 -1.99 -20.77
N GLN A 56 -5.79 -3.22 -20.27
CA GLN A 56 -6.56 -4.38 -20.74
C GLN A 56 -7.75 -4.69 -19.84
N ALA A 57 -7.94 -3.98 -18.72
CA ALA A 57 -8.96 -4.31 -17.72
C ALA A 57 -10.40 -4.26 -18.26
N VAL A 58 -10.66 -3.50 -19.33
CA VAL A 58 -11.98 -3.41 -19.96
C VAL A 58 -12.20 -4.52 -20.99
N THR A 59 -11.14 -4.92 -21.70
CA THR A 59 -11.24 -5.82 -22.85
C THR A 59 -10.84 -7.26 -22.54
N ASN A 60 -10.08 -7.48 -21.46
CA ASN A 60 -9.66 -8.80 -21.00
C ASN A 60 -10.39 -9.17 -19.70
N PRO A 61 -11.34 -10.12 -19.75
CA PRO A 61 -12.08 -10.56 -18.56
C PRO A 61 -11.18 -11.26 -17.53
N ASP A 62 -10.02 -11.80 -17.94
CA ASP A 62 -9.03 -12.40 -17.04
C ASP A 62 -8.12 -11.34 -16.40
N THR A 63 -8.69 -10.19 -16.01
CA THR A 63 -7.99 -9.10 -15.32
C THR A 63 -8.52 -8.92 -13.91
N VAL A 64 -7.62 -8.99 -12.93
CA VAL A 64 -7.90 -8.83 -11.51
C VAL A 64 -7.46 -7.45 -11.06
N ILE A 65 -8.38 -6.71 -10.44
CA ILE A 65 -8.17 -5.38 -9.85
C ILE A 65 -8.52 -5.39 -8.36
N SER A 66 -7.99 -4.43 -7.60
CA SER A 66 -8.37 -4.16 -6.21
C SER A 66 -8.25 -5.36 -5.26
N ILE A 67 -7.33 -6.30 -5.53
CA ILE A 67 -7.23 -7.56 -4.77
C ILE A 67 -6.91 -7.34 -3.28
N LYS A 68 -6.26 -6.22 -2.93
CA LYS A 68 -5.91 -5.89 -1.54
C LYS A 68 -7.13 -5.88 -0.60
N SER A 69 -8.32 -5.53 -1.11
CA SER A 69 -9.55 -5.51 -0.30
C SER A 69 -10.00 -6.91 0.15
N LYS A 70 -9.55 -7.96 -0.56
CA LYS A 70 -9.84 -9.37 -0.26
C LYS A 70 -8.75 -10.04 0.58
N MET A 71 -7.69 -9.33 0.95
CA MET A 71 -6.62 -9.90 1.77
C MET A 71 -7.17 -10.38 3.11
N GLY A 72 -6.73 -11.57 3.54
CA GLY A 72 -7.16 -12.20 4.79
C GLY A 72 -8.54 -12.85 4.75
N THR A 73 -9.22 -12.88 3.59
CA THR A 73 -10.46 -13.65 3.40
C THR A 73 -10.18 -15.01 2.75
N SER A 74 -11.17 -15.89 2.75
CA SER A 74 -11.14 -17.18 2.03
C SER A 74 -11.63 -17.08 0.58
N GLU A 75 -11.94 -15.87 0.12
CA GLU A 75 -12.39 -15.66 -1.25
C GLU A 75 -11.29 -16.00 -2.25
N LYS A 76 -11.70 -16.53 -3.39
CA LYS A 76 -10.81 -16.75 -4.52
C LYS A 76 -11.27 -15.92 -5.71
N VAL A 77 -10.34 -15.63 -6.61
CA VAL A 77 -10.61 -14.97 -7.89
C VAL A 77 -10.32 -15.95 -9.01
N SER A 78 -11.26 -16.09 -9.95
CA SER A 78 -11.07 -16.92 -11.13
C SER A 78 -10.47 -16.07 -12.25
N ALA A 79 -9.37 -16.53 -12.82
CA ALA A 79 -8.73 -15.93 -14.00
C ALA A 79 -7.96 -17.00 -14.78
N ASN A 80 -7.98 -16.93 -16.11
CA ASN A 80 -7.29 -17.87 -16.99
C ASN A 80 -7.65 -19.34 -16.68
N GLY A 81 -8.94 -19.60 -16.39
CA GLY A 81 -9.45 -20.92 -16.04
C GLY A 81 -8.92 -21.51 -14.73
N LYS A 82 -8.27 -20.72 -13.87
CA LYS A 82 -7.74 -21.13 -12.56
C LYS A 82 -8.28 -20.24 -11.46
N GLU A 83 -8.35 -20.77 -10.25
CA GLU A 83 -8.63 -19.98 -9.06
C GLU A 83 -7.34 -19.55 -8.37
N TYR A 84 -7.28 -18.29 -7.97
CA TYR A 84 -6.18 -17.73 -7.21
C TYR A 84 -6.68 -17.14 -5.90
N THR A 85 -5.85 -17.28 -4.87
CA THR A 85 -6.02 -16.58 -3.60
C THR A 85 -5.58 -15.11 -3.72
N PRO A 86 -6.09 -14.23 -2.86
CA PRO A 86 -5.64 -12.83 -2.79
C PRO A 86 -4.14 -12.69 -2.59
N GLN A 87 -3.53 -13.63 -1.84
CA GLN A 87 -2.11 -13.70 -1.58
C GLN A 87 -1.32 -14.01 -2.86
N GLU A 88 -1.77 -14.93 -3.71
CA GLU A 88 -1.10 -15.27 -4.97
C GLU A 88 -1.11 -14.11 -5.96
N ILE A 89 -2.26 -13.45 -6.14
CA ILE A 89 -2.33 -12.27 -7.01
C ILE A 89 -1.50 -11.11 -6.45
N SER A 90 -1.55 -10.88 -5.13
CA SER A 90 -0.70 -9.87 -4.49
C SER A 90 0.77 -10.22 -4.64
N ALA A 91 1.14 -11.50 -4.60
CA ALA A 91 2.51 -11.94 -4.83
C ALA A 91 2.97 -11.65 -6.26
N MET A 92 2.11 -11.80 -7.28
CA MET A 92 2.45 -11.41 -8.66
C MET A 92 2.75 -9.91 -8.77
N ILE A 93 1.99 -9.08 -8.05
CA ILE A 93 2.26 -7.64 -7.94
C ILE A 93 3.62 -7.42 -7.28
N LEU A 94 3.89 -8.05 -6.13
CA LEU A 94 5.16 -7.93 -5.42
C LEU A 94 6.35 -8.44 -6.23
N GLN A 95 6.19 -9.49 -7.04
CA GLN A 95 7.22 -9.99 -7.96
C GLN A 95 7.55 -8.96 -9.04
N TYR A 96 6.55 -8.30 -9.61
CA TYR A 96 6.75 -7.22 -10.57
C TYR A 96 7.51 -6.05 -9.93
N LEU A 97 7.11 -5.63 -8.72
CA LEU A 97 7.78 -4.56 -7.96
C LEU A 97 9.23 -4.91 -7.62
N LYS A 98 9.47 -6.16 -7.22
CA LYS A 98 10.80 -6.68 -6.97
C LYS A 98 11.64 -6.67 -8.24
N GLY A 99 11.11 -7.13 -9.37
CA GLY A 99 11.86 -7.26 -10.62
C GLY A 99 12.48 -5.94 -11.06
N TYR A 100 11.68 -4.88 -11.18
CA TYR A 100 12.24 -3.58 -11.59
C TYR A 100 13.08 -2.91 -10.48
N ALA A 101 12.89 -3.27 -9.20
CA ALA A 101 13.80 -2.85 -8.14
C ALA A 101 15.17 -3.54 -8.24
N GLU A 102 15.20 -4.82 -8.60
CA GLU A 102 16.44 -5.56 -8.90
C GLU A 102 17.15 -4.97 -10.12
N ASP A 103 16.41 -4.63 -11.18
CA ASP A 103 16.96 -3.96 -12.37
C ASP A 103 17.60 -2.60 -12.03
N TYR A 104 16.94 -1.82 -11.17
CA TYR A 104 17.45 -0.52 -10.71
C TYR A 104 18.70 -0.66 -9.83
N LEU A 105 18.75 -1.66 -8.96
CA LEU A 105 19.86 -1.87 -8.02
C LEU A 105 21.04 -2.64 -8.62
N GLY A 106 20.82 -3.41 -9.69
CA GLY A 106 21.80 -4.29 -10.30
C GLY A 106 22.15 -5.53 -9.45
N GLU A 107 21.36 -5.81 -8.41
CA GLU A 107 21.54 -6.95 -7.51
C GLU A 107 20.19 -7.56 -7.10
N LYS A 108 20.20 -8.81 -6.63
CA LYS A 108 18.98 -9.49 -6.17
C LYS A 108 18.49 -8.88 -4.86
N VAL A 109 17.17 -8.72 -4.75
CA VAL A 109 16.48 -8.22 -3.57
C VAL A 109 15.76 -9.37 -2.89
N THR A 110 16.20 -9.73 -1.70
CA THR A 110 15.60 -10.83 -0.94
C THR A 110 14.78 -10.38 0.25
N LYS A 111 14.90 -9.11 0.69
CA LYS A 111 14.27 -8.61 1.92
C LYS A 111 13.40 -7.39 1.62
N ALA A 112 12.26 -7.30 2.28
CA ALA A 112 11.34 -6.17 2.14
C ALA A 112 10.64 -5.79 3.45
N VAL A 113 10.26 -4.52 3.54
CA VAL A 113 9.29 -4.00 4.50
C VAL A 113 8.04 -3.61 3.72
N ILE A 114 6.88 -4.11 4.11
CA ILE A 114 5.63 -3.89 3.37
C ILE A 114 4.65 -3.08 4.24
N THR A 115 4.00 -2.08 3.64
CA THR A 115 2.96 -1.29 4.33
C THR A 115 1.58 -1.94 4.25
N VAL A 116 0.76 -1.72 5.27
CA VAL A 116 -0.66 -2.10 5.30
C VAL A 116 -1.51 -1.00 5.93
N PRO A 117 -2.83 -0.96 5.67
CA PRO A 117 -3.70 0.02 6.31
C PRO A 117 -3.71 -0.16 7.83
N ALA A 118 -3.89 0.93 8.58
CA ALA A 118 -3.88 0.87 10.04
C ALA A 118 -4.97 -0.06 10.63
N TYR A 119 -6.09 -0.20 9.93
CA TYR A 119 -7.22 -1.04 10.33
C TYR A 119 -7.06 -2.53 9.96
N PHE A 120 -5.96 -2.94 9.30
CA PHE A 120 -5.73 -4.36 9.01
C PHE A 120 -5.58 -5.16 10.30
N ASN A 121 -6.39 -6.22 10.41
CA ASN A 121 -6.30 -7.20 11.49
C ASN A 121 -5.11 -8.16 11.29
N ASP A 122 -4.87 -9.04 12.26
CA ASP A 122 -3.73 -9.95 12.24
C ASP A 122 -3.77 -10.93 11.07
N ALA A 123 -4.95 -11.42 10.68
CA ALA A 123 -5.10 -12.34 9.54
C ALA A 123 -4.74 -11.64 8.21
N GLN A 124 -5.14 -10.39 8.03
CA GLN A 124 -4.82 -9.61 6.82
C GLN A 124 -3.33 -9.25 6.75
N ARG A 125 -2.72 -8.95 7.90
CA ARG A 125 -1.27 -8.74 8.03
C ARG A 125 -0.49 -10.01 7.69
N GLN A 126 -0.95 -11.15 8.20
CA GLN A 126 -0.32 -12.44 7.90
C GLN A 126 -0.46 -12.80 6.42
N ALA A 127 -1.64 -12.62 5.83
CA ALA A 127 -1.85 -12.82 4.40
C ALA A 127 -0.90 -11.96 3.55
N THR A 128 -0.62 -10.72 3.97
CA THR A 128 0.35 -9.84 3.29
C THR A 128 1.78 -10.34 3.41
N LYS A 129 2.17 -10.87 4.58
CA LYS A 129 3.48 -11.54 4.75
C LYS A 129 3.60 -12.78 3.88
N ASP A 130 2.54 -13.58 3.80
CA ASP A 130 2.50 -14.79 2.99
C ASP A 130 2.62 -14.46 1.49
N ALA A 131 1.94 -13.41 1.03
CA ALA A 131 2.10 -12.88 -0.32
C ALA A 131 3.56 -12.48 -0.61
N GLY A 132 4.22 -11.79 0.33
CA GLY A 132 5.64 -11.46 0.22
C GLY A 132 6.53 -12.70 0.12
N LYS A 133 6.25 -13.73 0.92
CA LYS A 133 6.97 -15.00 0.87
C LYS A 133 6.79 -15.72 -0.47
N ILE A 134 5.57 -15.76 -1.01
CA ILE A 134 5.29 -16.32 -2.35
C ILE A 134 6.03 -15.53 -3.44
N ALA A 135 6.18 -14.21 -3.26
CA ALA A 135 6.96 -13.37 -4.16
C ALA A 135 8.49 -13.54 -4.05
N GLY A 136 8.97 -14.40 -3.15
CA GLY A 136 10.39 -14.61 -2.89
C GLY A 136 11.04 -13.43 -2.15
N LEU A 137 10.27 -12.76 -1.28
CA LEU A 137 10.73 -11.74 -0.36
C LEU A 137 10.60 -12.23 1.10
N GLU A 138 11.67 -12.07 1.86
CA GLU A 138 11.67 -12.16 3.32
C GLU A 138 11.10 -10.84 3.87
N VAL A 139 9.88 -10.92 4.42
CA VAL A 139 9.19 -9.75 4.95
C VAL A 139 9.63 -9.48 6.38
N GLU A 140 10.61 -8.59 6.53
CA GLU A 140 11.22 -8.20 7.81
C GLU A 140 10.23 -7.55 8.76
N ARG A 141 9.37 -6.67 8.20
CA ARG A 141 8.40 -5.94 9.00
C ARG A 141 7.18 -5.57 8.15
N ILE A 142 6.01 -5.63 8.80
CA ILE A 142 4.80 -5.00 8.30
C ILE A 142 4.62 -3.68 9.06
N VAL A 143 4.51 -2.58 8.33
CA VAL A 143 4.36 -1.23 8.92
C VAL A 143 3.00 -0.67 8.53
N ASN A 144 2.39 0.14 9.40
CA ASN A 144 1.15 0.82 9.03
C ASN A 144 1.46 1.95 8.05
N GLU A 145 0.68 2.06 6.98
CA GLU A 145 0.76 3.16 5.99
C GLU A 145 0.88 4.55 6.63
N PRO A 146 0.02 4.98 7.58
CA PRO A 146 0.17 6.29 8.20
C PRO A 146 1.44 6.44 9.03
N THR A 147 1.95 5.36 9.61
CA THR A 147 3.23 5.37 10.34
C THR A 147 4.40 5.52 9.37
N ALA A 148 4.38 4.81 8.24
CA ALA A 148 5.40 4.94 7.20
C ALA A 148 5.43 6.36 6.61
N ALA A 149 4.26 6.95 6.36
CA ALA A 149 4.14 8.32 5.90
C ALA A 149 4.70 9.34 6.91
N ALA A 150 4.38 9.17 8.20
CA ALA A 150 4.92 10.02 9.26
C ALA A 150 6.45 9.89 9.40
N LEU A 151 6.98 8.66 9.27
CA LEU A 151 8.42 8.41 9.27
C LEU A 151 9.09 9.10 8.08
N ALA A 152 8.55 8.96 6.87
CA ALA A 152 9.09 9.61 5.67
C ALA A 152 9.15 11.14 5.82
N TYR A 153 8.16 11.77 6.46
CA TYR A 153 8.17 13.22 6.73
C TYR A 153 9.18 13.64 7.82
N GLY A 154 9.42 12.77 8.81
CA GLY A 154 10.29 13.05 9.95
C GLY A 154 11.78 12.83 9.69
N LEU A 155 12.16 12.01 8.69
CA LEU A 155 13.55 11.65 8.42
C LEU A 155 14.44 12.86 8.07
N ASP A 156 13.89 13.91 7.45
CA ASP A 156 14.64 15.12 7.07
C ASP A 156 14.75 16.17 8.19
N LYS A 157 14.11 15.95 9.36
CA LYS A 157 14.05 16.92 10.47
C LYS A 157 14.88 16.46 11.66
N THR A 158 16.18 16.32 11.48
CA THR A 158 17.10 15.79 12.49
C THR A 158 17.63 16.81 13.51
N ASP A 159 17.29 18.10 13.40
CA ASP A 159 17.91 19.14 14.23
C ASP A 159 17.13 19.60 15.48
N LYS A 160 15.97 19.00 15.79
CA LYS A 160 15.25 19.32 17.04
C LYS A 160 14.56 18.09 17.64
N GLU A 161 15.00 17.66 18.82
CA GLU A 161 14.24 16.80 19.73
C GLU A 161 13.01 17.54 20.29
N GLU A 162 12.11 17.97 19.42
CA GLU A 162 10.79 18.45 19.82
C GLU A 162 9.79 17.29 19.68
N LYS A 163 9.12 16.94 20.78
CA LYS A 163 7.97 16.01 20.76
C LYS A 163 6.90 16.57 19.83
N SER A 164 6.94 16.15 18.57
CA SER A 164 6.02 16.57 17.52
C SER A 164 4.97 15.49 17.31
N TRP A 165 3.70 15.85 17.48
CA TRP A 165 2.56 14.97 17.20
C TRP A 165 2.21 15.07 15.73
N TYR A 166 2.43 14.00 14.97
CA TYR A 166 2.06 13.93 13.56
C TYR A 166 0.66 13.33 13.40
N LEU A 167 -0.31 14.17 13.00
CA LEU A 167 -1.61 13.69 12.52
C LEU A 167 -1.48 13.39 11.02
N THR A 168 -1.46 12.12 10.65
CA THR A 168 -1.53 11.73 9.23
C THR A 168 -2.99 11.63 8.80
N LEU A 169 -3.46 12.60 8.02
CA LEU A 169 -4.79 12.56 7.40
C LEU A 169 -4.70 11.81 6.07
N VAL A 170 -5.17 10.55 6.04
CA VAL A 170 -5.31 9.80 4.79
C VAL A 170 -6.71 10.06 4.22
N VAL A 171 -6.81 10.92 3.20
CA VAL A 171 -8.07 11.15 2.47
C VAL A 171 -8.17 10.13 1.35
N VAL A 172 -8.99 9.09 1.55
CA VAL A 172 -9.28 8.10 0.50
C VAL A 172 -10.50 8.59 -0.29
N HIS A 173 -10.32 8.95 -1.57
CA HIS A 173 -11.43 9.19 -2.48
C HIS A 173 -11.98 7.83 -2.93
N SER A 174 -13.11 7.39 -2.35
CA SER A 174 -13.89 6.26 -2.88
C SER A 174 -15.03 6.82 -3.71
N THR A 175 -15.04 6.58 -5.01
CA THR A 175 -16.13 6.97 -5.91
C THR A 175 -17.31 6.02 -5.77
N TYR A 176 -18.00 6.07 -4.64
CA TYR A 176 -19.36 5.55 -4.49
C TYR A 176 -20.13 6.49 -3.56
N LEU A 177 -21.16 7.15 -4.13
CA LEU A 177 -22.11 8.13 -3.57
C LEU A 177 -21.87 9.57 -4.04
N SER A 178 -22.83 10.05 -4.84
CA SER A 178 -22.99 11.42 -5.33
C SER A 178 -23.40 12.43 -4.25
N LEU A 179 -22.81 12.34 -3.07
CA LEU A 179 -23.12 13.20 -1.93
C LEU A 179 -21.80 13.65 -1.28
N ASN A 180 -21.47 14.93 -1.46
CA ASN A 180 -20.34 15.61 -0.82
C ASN A 180 -20.52 15.62 0.70
N TRP A 181 -20.00 14.59 1.37
CA TRP A 181 -19.83 14.56 2.82
C TRP A 181 -18.39 14.21 3.13
N VAL A 182 -17.61 15.22 3.50
CA VAL A 182 -16.29 15.01 4.11
C VAL A 182 -16.52 14.70 5.58
N THR A 183 -16.68 13.42 5.89
CA THR A 183 -16.79 12.96 7.28
C THR A 183 -15.38 12.96 7.89
N VAL A 184 -14.99 14.04 8.55
CA VAL A 184 -13.77 14.09 9.36
C VAL A 184 -14.08 13.43 10.71
N SER A 185 -13.95 12.10 10.79
CA SER A 185 -14.00 11.39 12.06
C SER A 185 -12.68 11.57 12.81
N LEU A 186 -12.66 12.54 13.73
CA LEU A 186 -11.60 12.70 14.74
C LEU A 186 -11.69 11.52 15.73
N MET A 187 -10.87 10.49 15.54
CA MET A 187 -10.76 9.39 16.50
C MET A 187 -9.64 9.73 17.51
N TYR A 188 -10.04 10.31 18.64
CA TYR A 188 -9.16 10.63 19.77
C TYR A 188 -9.04 9.38 20.66
N TRP A 189 -7.90 8.70 20.66
CA TRP A 189 -7.64 7.62 21.63
C TRP A 189 -6.71 8.13 22.74
N ARG A 190 -7.32 8.41 23.89
CA ARG A 190 -6.67 8.83 25.13
C ARG A 190 -6.34 7.58 25.93
N LEU A 191 -5.07 7.18 25.98
CA LEU A 191 -4.57 6.36 27.08
C LEU A 191 -4.41 7.29 28.28
N GLN A 192 -5.45 7.36 29.13
CA GLN A 192 -5.43 7.59 30.58
C GLN A 192 -6.87 7.42 31.08
N GLY A 193 -7.06 6.53 32.04
CA GLY A 193 -8.37 6.17 32.56
C GLY A 193 -9.14 7.33 33.18
N ILE A 194 -10.47 7.14 33.20
CA ILE A 194 -11.48 7.78 34.06
C ILE A 194 -12.08 9.11 33.56
N THR A 195 -13.41 9.04 33.45
CA THR A 195 -14.50 10.04 33.46
C THR A 195 -14.90 10.81 32.20
N ASN A 196 -16.18 10.58 31.87
CA ASN A 196 -17.09 11.27 30.96
C ASN A 196 -16.92 12.80 30.91
N SER A 197 -16.86 13.36 29.69
CA SER A 197 -17.52 14.63 29.35
C SER A 197 -17.31 14.95 27.85
N VAL A 198 -18.43 14.89 27.12
CA VAL A 198 -18.83 15.59 25.87
C VAL A 198 -17.72 16.14 24.95
N ALA A 199 -17.67 15.59 23.73
CA ALA A 199 -16.91 16.15 22.61
C ALA A 199 -17.52 17.49 22.15
N THR A 200 -16.76 18.57 22.22
CA THR A 200 -17.11 19.85 21.60
C THR A 200 -16.68 19.83 20.14
N THR A 201 -17.65 19.77 19.22
CA THR A 201 -17.46 19.94 17.78
C THR A 201 -17.10 21.39 17.47
N LEU A 202 -15.89 21.65 16.97
CA LEU A 202 -15.53 22.94 16.37
C LEU A 202 -15.91 22.94 14.89
N THR A 203 -17.08 23.50 14.56
CA THR A 203 -17.46 23.82 13.18
C THR A 203 -17.00 25.24 12.84
N LYS A 204 -16.02 25.38 11.94
CA LYS A 204 -15.72 26.68 11.30
C LYS A 204 -16.36 26.69 9.92
N LYS A 205 -17.36 27.56 9.74
CA LYS A 205 -18.00 27.83 8.45
C LYS A 205 -17.07 28.77 7.67
N SER A 206 -16.45 28.31 6.59
CA SER A 206 -15.81 29.22 5.63
C SER A 206 -16.76 29.41 4.45
N SER A 207 -17.36 30.60 4.38
CA SER A 207 -18.05 31.11 3.20
C SER A 207 -17.02 31.24 2.08
N ILE A 208 -17.26 30.55 0.97
CA ILE A 208 -16.58 30.79 -0.30
C ILE A 208 -17.44 31.83 -1.03
N THR A 209 -16.88 32.99 -1.30
CA THR A 209 -17.28 33.89 -2.39
C THR A 209 -16.21 33.82 -3.45
#